data_AF-A0A9E3PT13-F1
#
_entry.id   AF-A0A9E3PT13-F1
#
_cell.length_a   1.000
_cell.length_b   1.000
_cell.length_c   1.000
_cell.angle_alpha   90.00
_cell.angle_beta   90.00
_cell.angle_gamma   90.00
#
_symmetry.space_group_name_H-M   'P 1'
#
loop_
_entity.id
_entity.type
_entity.pdbx_description
1 polymer ?
#
loop_
_entity_poly.entity_id
_entity_poly.type
_entity_poly.pdbx_seq_one_letter_code
_entity_poly.pdbx_strand_id
1 'polypeptide(L)'
;MMTSPDPLKQAWQAGGGDMPLPRLDDIRTGAGLFYRRIRRRNMIEYGAALITVPVFAHAALTAPSVTIRIGAALAIVGILIIVWQLHRRASAVSPTGDAVLPLIAHQRAQLVRQRDALASIGTWYLLPLIPGLGVIALAPAIDLGLAGLKEMDWFQYAWIGIVAIFFALVWWLNHAAARLLQAEIDALDALEGETE
;
A
#
# COMPACT_ATOMS: atom_id res chain seq x y z
N MET A 1 20.00 -21.73 55.09
CA MET A 1 19.89 -20.75 53.99
C MET A 1 18.64 -21.09 53.20
N MET A 2 17.56 -20.33 53.39
CA MET A 2 16.29 -20.52 52.69
C MET A 2 16.33 -19.71 51.39
N THR A 3 16.23 -20.37 50.25
CA THR A 3 16.05 -19.73 48.94
C THR A 3 14.69 -19.06 48.91
N SER A 4 14.65 -17.74 48.81
CA SER A 4 13.42 -16.97 48.61
C SER A 4 12.67 -17.50 47.38
N PRO A 5 11.35 -17.70 47.45
CA PRO A 5 10.56 -18.12 46.30
C PRO A 5 10.68 -17.11 45.15
N ASP A 6 10.84 -17.63 43.94
CA ASP A 6 10.91 -16.84 42.69
C ASP A 6 9.65 -15.96 42.54
N PRO A 7 9.79 -14.62 42.57
CA PRO A 7 8.67 -13.68 42.46
C PRO A 7 7.84 -13.88 41.19
N LEU A 8 8.47 -14.33 40.10
CA LEU A 8 7.81 -14.61 38.82
C LEU A 8 6.87 -15.81 38.93
N LYS A 9 7.27 -16.83 39.72
CA LYS A 9 6.46 -18.03 39.95
C LYS A 9 5.25 -17.73 40.83
N GLN A 10 5.40 -16.83 41.80
CA GLN A 10 4.27 -16.38 42.63
C GLN A 10 3.31 -15.47 41.85
N ALA A 11 3.83 -14.58 41.00
CA ALA A 11 3.00 -13.75 40.13
C ALA A 11 2.17 -14.60 39.15
N TRP A 12 2.76 -15.65 38.57
CA TRP A 12 2.06 -16.57 37.66
C TRP A 12 0.99 -17.42 38.36
N GLN A 13 1.24 -17.83 39.61
CA GLN A 13 0.25 -18.57 40.40
C GLN A 13 -0.87 -17.68 40.97
N ALA A 14 -0.59 -16.39 41.21
CA ALA A 14 -1.58 -15.41 41.63
C ALA A 14 -2.50 -14.96 40.49
N GLY A 15 -2.03 -15.02 39.23
CA GLY A 15 -2.78 -14.68 38.01
C GLY A 15 -3.73 -15.79 37.50
N GLY A 16 -4.16 -16.70 38.36
CA GLY A 16 -5.14 -17.74 38.03
C GLY A 16 -6.57 -17.19 37.96
N GLY A 17 -6.98 -16.63 36.82
CA GLY A 17 -8.37 -16.27 36.56
C GLY A 17 -8.61 -15.63 35.19
N ASP A 18 -9.13 -16.43 34.25
CA ASP A 18 -9.97 -16.02 33.11
C ASP A 18 -9.62 -14.73 32.33
N MET A 19 -8.35 -14.57 31.93
CA MET A 19 -8.11 -13.94 30.62
C MET A 19 -7.94 -15.07 29.60
N PRO A 20 -8.88 -15.23 28.64
CA PRO A 20 -8.67 -16.19 27.55
C PRO A 20 -7.36 -15.80 26.87
N LEU A 21 -6.29 -16.58 27.09
CA LEU A 21 -5.08 -16.46 26.30
C LEU A 21 -5.53 -16.51 24.83
N PRO A 22 -5.25 -15.48 24.01
CA PRO A 22 -5.56 -15.55 22.59
C PRO A 22 -4.95 -16.85 22.07
N ARG A 23 -5.77 -17.76 21.52
CA ARG A 23 -5.25 -19.03 21.05
C ARG A 23 -4.18 -18.71 20.01
N LEU A 24 -3.04 -19.37 20.07
CA LEU A 24 -1.98 -19.25 19.06
C LEU A 24 -2.53 -19.43 17.63
N ASP A 25 -3.62 -20.19 17.49
CA ASP A 25 -4.38 -20.32 16.25
C ASP A 25 -5.07 -19.02 15.80
N ASP A 26 -5.61 -18.19 16.71
CA ASP A 26 -6.23 -16.91 16.37
C ASP A 26 -5.19 -15.89 15.86
N ILE A 27 -3.99 -15.87 16.45
CA ILE A 27 -2.87 -15.03 16.01
C ILE A 27 -2.33 -15.50 14.64
N ARG A 28 -2.20 -16.82 14.43
CA ARG A 28 -1.78 -17.40 13.13
C ARG A 28 -2.83 -17.19 12.03
N THR A 29 -4.11 -17.26 12.38
CA THR A 29 -5.23 -17.07 11.43
C THR A 29 -5.36 -15.59 11.03
N GLY A 30 -5.17 -14.65 11.96
CA GLY A 30 -5.11 -13.21 11.69
C GLY A 30 -3.97 -12.83 10.74
N ALA A 31 -2.77 -13.33 11.01
CA ALA A 31 -1.61 -13.14 10.13
C ALA A 31 -1.86 -13.75 8.72
N GLY A 32 -2.43 -14.95 8.63
CA GLY A 32 -2.73 -15.62 7.36
C GLY A 32 -3.77 -14.88 6.49
N LEU A 33 -4.81 -14.31 7.09
CA LEU A 33 -5.81 -13.49 6.39
C LEU A 33 -5.21 -12.19 5.86
N PHE A 34 -4.30 -11.59 6.63
CA PHE A 34 -3.58 -10.39 6.28
C PHE A 34 -2.65 -10.61 5.07
N TYR A 35 -1.83 -11.68 5.08
CA TYR A 35 -0.98 -12.04 3.94
C TYR A 35 -1.80 -12.38 2.67
N ARG A 36 -2.95 -13.05 2.80
CA ARG A 36 -3.85 -13.33 1.66
C ARG A 36 -4.41 -12.05 1.04
N ARG A 37 -4.76 -11.05 1.84
CA ARG A 37 -5.28 -9.77 1.35
C ARG A 37 -4.22 -9.01 0.56
N ILE A 38 -2.98 -8.95 1.05
CA ILE A 38 -1.85 -8.35 0.31
C ILE A 38 -1.60 -9.09 -1.00
N ARG A 39 -1.53 -10.42 -0.97
CA ARG A 39 -1.26 -11.21 -2.17
C ARG A 39 -2.34 -11.01 -3.24
N ARG A 40 -3.61 -10.97 -2.83
CA ARG A 40 -4.72 -10.67 -3.75
C ARG A 40 -4.64 -9.25 -4.30
N ARG A 41 -4.27 -8.26 -3.48
CA ARG A 41 -4.05 -6.86 -3.93
C ARG A 41 -2.98 -6.80 -5.01
N ASN A 42 -1.83 -7.43 -4.78
CA ASN A 42 -0.74 -7.45 -5.73
C ASN A 42 -1.14 -8.14 -7.05
N MET A 43 -1.88 -9.24 -6.99
CA MET A 43 -2.38 -9.91 -8.20
C MET A 43 -3.30 -9.02 -9.03
N ILE A 44 -4.20 -8.27 -8.38
CA ILE A 44 -5.09 -7.32 -9.05
C ILE A 44 -4.26 -6.19 -9.68
N GLU A 45 -3.27 -5.65 -8.97
CA GLU A 45 -2.39 -4.58 -9.48
C GLU A 45 -1.54 -5.04 -10.67
N TYR A 46 -0.98 -6.25 -10.65
CA TYR A 46 -0.27 -6.82 -11.80
C TYR A 46 -1.20 -7.06 -12.98
N GLY A 47 -2.41 -7.56 -12.74
CA GLY A 47 -3.43 -7.71 -13.78
C GLY A 47 -3.83 -6.37 -14.39
N ALA A 48 -4.00 -5.33 -13.56
CA ALA A 48 -4.29 -3.98 -14.01
C ALA A 48 -3.14 -3.44 -14.87
N ALA A 49 -1.88 -3.63 -14.47
CA ALA A 49 -0.72 -3.21 -15.25
C ALA A 49 -0.65 -3.94 -16.61
N LEU A 50 -0.91 -5.25 -16.63
CA LEU A 50 -0.91 -6.07 -17.86
C LEU A 50 -1.97 -5.60 -18.87
N ILE A 51 -3.09 -5.05 -18.41
CA ILE A 51 -4.14 -4.49 -19.27
C ILE A 51 -3.84 -3.03 -19.65
N THR A 52 -3.41 -2.23 -18.69
CA THR A 52 -3.28 -0.77 -18.85
C THR A 52 -2.06 -0.41 -19.72
N VAL A 53 -0.95 -1.14 -19.63
CA VAL A 53 0.25 -0.88 -20.45
C VAL A 53 -0.04 -1.03 -21.95
N PRO A 54 -0.67 -2.11 -22.45
CA PRO A 54 -1.07 -2.22 -23.86
C PRO A 54 -1.97 -1.10 -24.34
N VAL A 55 -2.91 -0.62 -23.52
CA VAL A 55 -3.79 0.51 -23.88
C VAL A 55 -2.97 1.78 -24.11
N PHE A 56 -2.07 2.13 -23.19
CA PHE A 56 -1.18 3.27 -23.39
C PHE A 56 -0.17 3.05 -24.52
N ALA A 57 0.32 1.82 -24.73
CA ALA A 57 1.21 1.50 -25.83
C ALA A 57 0.52 1.70 -27.19
N HIS A 58 -0.75 1.28 -27.30
CA HIS A 58 -1.55 1.56 -28.47
C HIS A 58 -1.67 3.07 -28.70
N ALA A 59 -2.08 3.84 -27.68
CA ALA A 59 -2.17 5.29 -27.78
C ALA A 59 -0.83 5.96 -28.14
N ALA A 60 0.29 5.50 -27.58
CA ALA A 60 1.63 6.00 -27.87
C ALA A 60 2.05 5.78 -29.34
N LEU A 61 1.47 4.79 -30.01
CA LEU A 61 1.78 4.47 -31.40
C LEU A 61 0.78 5.06 -32.40
N THR A 62 -0.50 5.15 -32.04
CA THR A 62 -1.59 5.49 -32.98
C THR A 62 -2.19 6.88 -32.79
N ALA A 63 -1.97 7.54 -31.64
CA ALA A 63 -2.56 8.86 -31.39
C ALA A 63 -2.05 9.91 -32.39
N PRO A 64 -2.93 10.75 -32.98
CA PRO A 64 -2.51 11.81 -33.90
C PRO A 64 -1.68 12.91 -33.25
N SER A 65 -1.97 13.25 -31.98
CA SER A 65 -1.21 14.26 -31.22
C SER A 65 0.09 13.68 -30.67
N VAL A 66 1.21 14.31 -31.02
CA VAL A 66 2.53 13.97 -30.46
C VAL A 66 2.53 14.14 -28.93
N THR A 67 1.82 15.15 -28.42
CA THR A 67 1.69 15.40 -26.98
C THR A 67 0.99 14.24 -26.27
N ILE A 68 -0.10 13.71 -26.83
CA ILE A 68 -0.77 12.51 -26.29
C ILE A 68 0.17 11.30 -26.33
N ARG A 69 0.96 11.12 -27.39
CA ARG A 69 1.93 10.01 -27.49
C ARG A 69 3.01 10.09 -26.41
N ILE A 70 3.53 11.29 -26.15
CA ILE A 70 4.50 11.53 -25.07
C ILE A 70 3.86 11.24 -23.70
N GLY A 71 2.66 11.75 -23.46
CA GLY A 71 1.93 11.49 -22.22
C GLY A 71 1.66 10.01 -21.98
N ALA A 72 1.32 9.27 -23.03
CA ALA A 72 1.12 7.82 -22.98
C ALA A 72 2.44 7.07 -22.67
N ALA A 73 3.56 7.46 -23.30
CA ALA A 73 4.87 6.89 -22.99
C ALA A 73 5.29 7.16 -21.52
N LEU A 74 5.06 8.37 -21.02
CA LEU A 74 5.30 8.72 -19.62
C LEU A 74 4.40 7.91 -18.66
N ALA A 75 3.13 7.69 -19.02
CA ALA A 75 2.23 6.87 -18.23
C ALA A 75 2.73 5.41 -18.14
N ILE A 76 3.25 4.84 -19.24
CA ILE A 76 3.87 3.50 -19.23
C ILE A 76 5.06 3.47 -18.27
N VAL A 77 5.96 4.45 -18.34
CA VAL A 77 7.10 4.55 -17.41
C VAL A 77 6.62 4.61 -15.96
N GLY A 78 5.59 5.42 -15.69
CA GLY A 78 4.92 5.48 -14.38
C GLY A 78 4.43 4.12 -13.90
N ILE A 79 3.71 3.37 -14.75
CA ILE A 79 3.20 2.04 -14.43
C ILE A 79 4.36 1.07 -14.14
N LEU A 80 5.43 1.10 -14.93
CA LEU A 80 6.60 0.24 -14.70
C LEU A 80 7.28 0.55 -13.35
N ILE A 81 7.39 1.83 -12.98
CA ILE A 81 7.89 2.25 -11.66
C ILE A 81 6.98 1.69 -10.56
N ILE A 82 5.66 1.77 -10.73
CA ILE A 82 4.70 1.21 -9.76
C ILE A 82 4.89 -0.29 -9.60
N VAL A 83 4.93 -1.04 -10.70
CA VAL A 83 5.12 -2.50 -10.71
C VAL A 83 6.44 -2.87 -10.02
N TRP A 84 7.52 -2.14 -10.30
CA TRP A 84 8.81 -2.34 -9.64
C TRP A 84 8.76 -2.02 -8.13
N GLN A 85 8.15 -0.90 -7.73
CA GLN A 85 7.97 -0.53 -6.32
C GLN A 85 7.09 -1.53 -5.58
N LEU A 86 6.02 -2.01 -6.23
CA LEU A 86 5.14 -3.03 -5.69
C LEU A 86 5.91 -4.33 -5.47
N HIS A 87 6.69 -4.77 -6.45
CA HIS A 87 7.54 -5.95 -6.30
C HIS A 87 8.55 -5.78 -5.15
N ARG A 88 9.22 -4.62 -5.09
CA ARG A 88 10.22 -4.32 -4.05
C ARG A 88 9.62 -4.24 -2.64
N ARG A 89 8.44 -3.64 -2.49
CA ARG A 89 7.79 -3.40 -1.19
C ARG A 89 6.91 -4.57 -0.73
N ALA A 90 6.36 -5.35 -1.66
CA ALA A 90 5.52 -6.50 -1.36
C ALA A 90 6.27 -7.83 -1.30
N SER A 91 7.52 -7.89 -1.77
CA SER A 91 8.42 -9.04 -1.54
C SER A 91 8.99 -9.09 -0.12
N ALA A 92 8.28 -8.53 0.87
CA ALA A 92 8.57 -8.71 2.28
C ALA A 92 8.32 -10.18 2.66
N VAL A 93 9.35 -10.98 2.37
CA VAL A 93 9.75 -12.30 2.87
C VAL A 93 8.67 -12.99 3.70
N SER A 94 8.07 -14.02 3.10
CA SER A 94 7.36 -15.06 3.85
C SER A 94 8.32 -15.63 4.91
N PRO A 95 7.88 -15.98 6.12
CA PRO A 95 8.72 -16.62 7.12
C PRO A 95 9.11 -18.02 6.62
N THR A 96 10.07 -18.09 5.70
CA THR A 96 10.87 -19.28 5.46
C THR A 96 11.73 -19.43 6.71
N GLY A 97 11.53 -20.57 7.37
CA GLY A 97 12.00 -20.88 8.71
C GLY A 97 13.48 -20.56 8.95
N ASP A 98 13.77 -20.34 10.24
CA ASP A 98 15.09 -20.33 10.91
C ASP A 98 15.44 -19.01 11.62
N ALA A 99 14.66 -17.94 11.52
CA ALA A 99 14.88 -16.75 12.33
C ALA A 99 14.13 -16.83 13.68
N VAL A 100 14.86 -17.19 14.74
CA VAL A 100 14.44 -17.10 16.15
C VAL A 100 14.39 -15.63 16.59
N LEU A 101 13.56 -14.83 15.92
CA LEU A 101 13.08 -13.58 16.48
C LEU A 101 11.86 -13.90 17.34
N PRO A 102 11.68 -13.26 18.51
CA PRO A 102 10.41 -13.32 19.23
C PRO A 102 9.30 -13.01 18.22
N LEU A 103 8.31 -13.91 18.12
CA LEU A 103 7.22 -13.84 17.15
C LEU A 103 6.58 -12.44 17.09
N ILE A 104 6.52 -11.76 18.24
CA ILE A 104 5.99 -10.41 18.43
C ILE A 104 6.85 -9.35 17.73
N ALA A 105 8.17 -9.35 17.92
CA ALA A 105 9.09 -8.41 17.26
C ALA A 105 9.02 -8.53 15.72
N HIS A 106 8.88 -9.75 15.20
CA HIS A 106 8.68 -9.97 13.77
C HIS A 106 7.33 -9.44 13.28
N GLN A 107 6.24 -9.70 14.03
CA GLN A 107 4.90 -9.20 13.70
C GLN A 107 4.85 -7.68 13.68
N ARG A 108 5.41 -7.02 14.71
CA ARG A 108 5.53 -5.56 14.79
C ARG A 108 6.29 -4.98 13.60
N ALA A 109 7.44 -5.55 13.26
CA ALA A 109 8.24 -5.10 12.13
C ALA A 109 7.50 -5.18 10.78
N GLN A 110 6.63 -6.18 10.60
CA GLN A 110 5.80 -6.30 9.40
C GLN A 110 4.70 -5.24 9.36
N LEU A 111 4.01 -4.99 10.49
CA LEU A 111 2.98 -3.95 10.60
C LEU A 111 3.54 -2.56 10.30
N VAL A 112 4.72 -2.22 10.84
CA VAL A 112 5.42 -0.94 10.59
C VAL A 112 5.70 -0.77 9.09
N ARG A 113 6.26 -1.80 8.43
CA ARG A 113 6.56 -1.76 7.00
C ARG A 113 5.32 -1.53 6.14
N GLN A 114 4.20 -2.15 6.50
CA GLN A 114 2.94 -2.00 5.77
C GLN A 114 2.31 -0.65 6.00
N ARG A 115 2.28 -0.17 7.24
CA ARG A 115 1.88 1.21 7.58
C ARG A 115 2.65 2.20 6.73
N ASP A 116 3.98 2.10 6.70
CA ASP A 116 4.83 3.03 5.97
C ASP A 116 4.62 2.93 4.46
N ALA A 117 4.40 1.72 3.93
CA ALA A 117 4.05 1.54 2.52
C ALA A 117 2.71 2.20 2.16
N LEU A 118 1.69 2.06 3.01
CA LEU A 118 0.37 2.67 2.82
C LEU A 118 0.41 4.20 3.00
N ALA A 119 1.11 4.69 4.01
CA ALA A 119 1.28 6.12 4.26
C ALA A 119 2.06 6.82 3.13
N SER A 120 3.06 6.13 2.56
CA SER A 120 3.86 6.66 1.44
C SER A 120 3.28 6.40 0.04
N ILE A 121 2.05 5.84 -0.06
CA ILE A 121 1.42 5.47 -1.34
C ILE A 121 1.42 6.61 -2.38
N GLY A 122 1.29 7.86 -1.92
CA GLY A 122 1.32 9.03 -2.79
C GLY A 122 2.59 9.11 -3.61
N THR A 123 3.75 8.90 -2.99
CA THR A 123 5.07 9.10 -3.61
C THR A 123 5.46 7.96 -4.55
N TRP A 124 5.13 6.72 -4.21
CA TRP A 124 5.58 5.56 -4.98
C TRP A 124 4.51 4.97 -5.92
N TYR A 125 3.23 5.27 -5.70
CA TYR A 125 2.12 4.75 -6.50
C TYR A 125 1.40 5.83 -7.31
N LEU A 126 0.99 6.95 -6.69
CA LEU A 126 0.22 7.98 -7.41
C LEU A 126 1.11 8.90 -8.24
N LEU A 127 2.18 9.42 -7.62
CA LEU A 127 3.08 10.39 -8.23
C LEU A 127 3.69 9.92 -9.56
N PRO A 128 4.12 8.66 -9.75
CA PRO A 128 4.67 8.22 -11.02
C PRO A 128 3.71 8.33 -12.21
N LEU A 129 2.39 8.32 -11.99
CA LEU A 129 1.39 8.46 -13.06
C LEU A 129 1.07 9.91 -13.41
N ILE A 130 1.27 10.85 -12.48
CA ILE A 130 0.88 12.25 -12.65
C ILE A 130 1.51 12.88 -13.89
N PRO A 131 2.82 12.71 -14.20
CA PRO A 131 3.41 13.34 -15.38
C PRO A 131 2.72 12.91 -16.68
N GLY A 132 2.50 11.61 -16.88
CA GLY A 132 1.87 11.10 -18.11
C GLY A 132 0.41 11.53 -18.24
N LEU A 133 -0.37 11.38 -17.16
CA LEU A 133 -1.77 11.78 -17.14
C LEU A 133 -1.95 13.30 -17.26
N GLY A 134 -1.06 14.09 -16.65
CA GLY A 134 -1.05 15.54 -16.75
C GLY A 134 -0.78 16.03 -18.17
N VAL A 135 0.19 15.43 -18.86
CA VAL A 135 0.46 15.73 -20.27
C VAL A 135 -0.75 15.40 -21.16
N ILE A 136 -1.42 14.26 -20.92
CA ILE A 136 -2.63 13.89 -21.66
C ILE A 136 -3.78 14.86 -21.36
N ALA A 137 -4.01 15.18 -20.08
CA ALA A 137 -5.08 16.09 -19.66
C ALA A 137 -4.90 17.50 -20.23
N LEU A 138 -3.67 17.96 -20.33
CA LEU A 138 -3.32 19.30 -20.82
C LEU A 138 -2.98 19.32 -22.31
N ALA A 139 -3.10 18.20 -23.04
CA ALA A 139 -2.74 18.13 -24.45
C ALA A 139 -3.44 19.21 -25.31
N PRO A 140 -4.74 19.51 -25.15
CA PRO A 140 -5.38 20.60 -25.89
C PRO A 140 -4.73 21.96 -25.62
N ALA A 141 -4.38 22.24 -24.36
CA ALA A 141 -3.72 23.49 -23.98
C ALA A 141 -2.28 23.58 -24.48
N ILE A 142 -1.56 22.46 -24.54
CA ILE A 142 -0.19 22.37 -25.04
C ILE A 142 -0.17 22.54 -26.57
N ASP A 143 -1.10 21.88 -27.28
CA ASP A 143 -1.13 21.85 -28.73
C ASP A 143 -1.73 23.13 -29.34
N LEU A 144 -2.73 23.74 -28.68
CA LEU A 144 -3.52 24.86 -29.22
C LEU A 144 -3.53 26.12 -28.31
N GLY A 145 -2.76 26.12 -27.22
CA GLY A 145 -2.76 27.22 -26.25
C GLY A 145 -4.08 27.33 -25.46
N LEU A 146 -4.36 28.49 -24.86
CA LEU A 146 -5.58 28.71 -24.04
C LEU A 146 -6.89 28.52 -24.82
N ALA A 147 -6.86 28.60 -26.16
CA ALA A 147 -8.01 28.28 -27.00
C ALA A 147 -8.39 26.80 -26.88
N GLY A 148 -7.41 25.90 -26.79
CA GLY A 148 -7.64 24.45 -26.65
C GLY A 148 -8.40 24.06 -25.38
N LEU A 149 -8.33 24.86 -24.31
CA LEU A 149 -9.14 24.63 -23.11
C LEU A 149 -10.64 24.88 -23.34
N LYS A 150 -10.99 25.78 -24.26
CA LYS A 150 -12.39 26.07 -24.62
C LYS A 150 -12.98 24.99 -25.53
N GLU A 151 -12.12 24.32 -26.30
CA GLU A 151 -12.49 23.20 -27.17
C GLU A 151 -12.65 21.88 -26.40
N MET A 152 -12.36 21.86 -25.10
CA MET A 152 -12.55 20.66 -24.30
C MET A 152 -14.02 20.32 -24.16
N ASP A 153 -14.36 19.07 -24.46
CA ASP A 153 -15.73 18.58 -24.30
C ASP A 153 -16.00 18.12 -22.85
N TRP A 154 -17.28 17.90 -22.55
CA TRP A 154 -17.70 17.44 -21.23
C TRP A 154 -17.09 16.07 -20.86
N PHE A 155 -16.77 15.23 -21.85
CA PHE A 155 -16.21 13.90 -21.64
C PHE A 155 -14.77 14.01 -21.11
N GLN A 156 -13.96 14.92 -21.66
CA GLN A 156 -12.62 15.21 -21.16
C GLN A 156 -12.64 15.75 -19.73
N TYR A 157 -13.54 16.69 -19.42
CA TYR A 157 -13.71 17.17 -18.05
C TYR A 157 -14.15 16.06 -17.09
N ALA A 158 -15.10 15.22 -17.51
CA ALA A 158 -15.54 14.08 -16.73
C ALA A 158 -14.40 13.08 -16.47
N TRP A 159 -13.59 12.79 -17.49
CA TRP A 159 -12.42 11.92 -17.36
C TRP A 159 -11.39 12.47 -16.36
N ILE A 160 -11.03 13.76 -16.45
CA ILE A 160 -10.12 14.41 -15.50
C ILE A 160 -10.69 14.34 -14.08
N GLY A 161 -11.98 14.65 -13.92
CA GLY A 161 -12.66 14.60 -12.63
C GLY A 161 -12.66 13.19 -12.02
N ILE A 162 -12.96 12.16 -12.82
CA ILE A 162 -12.95 10.76 -12.39
C ILE A 162 -11.54 10.33 -11.96
N VAL A 163 -10.51 10.69 -12.74
CA VAL A 163 -9.10 10.39 -12.39
C VAL A 163 -8.72 11.08 -11.08
N ALA A 164 -9.06 12.36 -10.90
CA ALA A 164 -8.77 13.09 -9.68
C ALA A 164 -9.46 12.48 -8.44
N ILE A 165 -10.75 12.13 -8.57
CA ILE A 165 -11.51 11.47 -7.50
C ILE A 165 -10.91 10.09 -7.18
N PHE A 166 -10.54 9.32 -8.20
CA PHE A 166 -9.89 8.02 -8.01
C PHE A 166 -8.57 8.17 -7.24
N PHE A 167 -7.72 9.14 -7.61
CA PHE A 167 -6.46 9.41 -6.90
C PHE A 167 -6.70 9.82 -5.45
N ALA A 168 -7.66 10.73 -5.22
CA ALA A 168 -8.02 11.17 -3.88
C ALA A 168 -8.55 10.00 -3.02
N LEU A 169 -9.40 9.14 -3.58
CA LEU A 169 -9.95 7.98 -2.91
C LEU A 169 -8.85 6.97 -2.55
N VAL A 170 -7.98 6.64 -3.50
CA VAL A 170 -6.83 5.74 -3.26
C VAL A 170 -5.94 6.31 -2.16
N TRP A 171 -5.59 7.59 -2.24
CA TRP A 171 -4.77 8.24 -1.21
C TRP A 171 -5.44 8.17 0.17
N TRP A 172 -6.72 8.55 0.26
CA TRP A 172 -7.46 8.58 1.51
C TRP A 172 -7.65 7.19 2.14
N LEU A 173 -8.06 6.18 1.36
CA LEU A 173 -8.26 4.82 1.85
C LEU A 173 -6.96 4.20 2.39
N ASN A 174 -5.83 4.45 1.71
CA ASN A 174 -4.54 3.95 2.15
C ASN A 174 -4.06 4.66 3.44
N HIS A 175 -4.28 5.97 3.58
CA HIS A 175 -3.97 6.69 4.82
C HIS A 175 -4.89 6.28 5.98
N ALA A 176 -6.16 6.01 5.72
CA ALA A 176 -7.07 5.45 6.71
C ALA A 176 -6.59 4.08 7.18
N ALA A 177 -6.21 3.19 6.26
CA ALA A 177 -5.65 1.88 6.59
C ALA A 177 -4.31 1.98 7.35
N ALA A 178 -3.43 2.92 6.99
CA ALA A 178 -2.19 3.17 7.71
C ALA A 178 -2.45 3.58 9.18
N ARG A 179 -3.47 4.40 9.44
CA ARG A 179 -3.87 4.78 10.81
C ARG A 179 -4.38 3.60 11.63
N LEU A 180 -5.12 2.68 11.01
CA LEU A 180 -5.54 1.45 11.69
C LEU A 180 -4.35 0.57 12.08
N LEU A 181 -3.36 0.42 11.19
CA LEU A 181 -2.13 -0.31 11.50
C LEU A 181 -1.30 0.38 12.58
N GLN A 182 -1.28 1.72 12.62
CA GLN A 182 -0.62 2.47 13.69
C GLN A 182 -1.24 2.16 15.05
N ALA A 183 -2.57 2.16 15.15
CA ALA A 183 -3.26 1.83 16.40
C ALA A 183 -2.95 0.40 16.89
N GLU A 184 -2.79 -0.56 15.97
CA GLU A 184 -2.38 -1.92 16.31
C GLU A 184 -0.93 -1.98 16.80
N ILE A 185 -0.02 -1.21 16.21
CA ILE A 185 1.37 -1.08 16.68
C ILE A 185 1.41 -0.47 18.08
N ASP A 186 0.66 0.60 18.32
CA ASP A 186 0.63 1.28 19.62
C ASP A 186 0.11 0.36 20.74
N ALA A 187 -0.87 -0.51 20.42
CA ALA A 187 -1.38 -1.50 21.36
C ALA A 187 -0.34 -2.59 21.68
N LEU A 188 0.45 -3.03 20.69
CA LEU A 188 1.54 -3.98 20.92
C LEU A 188 2.66 -3.36 21.77
N ASP A 189 3.00 -2.09 21.53
CA ASP A 189 4.04 -1.36 22.28
C ASP A 189 3.64 -1.17 23.75
N ALA A 190 2.34 -0.95 24.03
CA ALA A 190 1.82 -0.86 25.39
C ALA A 190 1.96 -2.19 26.16
N LEU A 191 1.69 -3.33 25.50
CA LEU A 191 1.80 -4.65 26.11
C LEU A 191 3.25 -5.03 26.43
N GLU A 192 4.22 -4.64 25.59
CA GLU A 192 5.65 -4.85 25.87
C GLU A 192 6.11 -3.99 27.06
N GLY A 193 5.67 -2.72 27.14
CA GLY A 193 6.03 -1.82 28.24
C GLY A 193 5.44 -2.18 29.62
N GLU A 194 4.38 -2.99 29.68
CA GLU A 194 3.82 -3.52 30.94
C GLU A 194 4.61 -4.73 31.49
N THR A 195 5.52 -5.31 30.70
CA THR A 195 6.29 -6.51 31.06
C THR A 195 7.74 -6.24 31.49
N GLU A 196 8.21 -4.99 31.40
CA GLU A 196 9.50 -4.50 31.91
C GLU A 196 9.36 -3.84 33.30
#